data_AF-A0A967JA52-F1
#
_entry.id   AF-A0A967JA52-F1
#
_cell.length_a   1.000
_cell.length_b   1.000
_cell.length_c   1.000
_cell.angle_alpha   90.00
_cell.angle_beta   90.00
_cell.angle_gamma   90.00
#
_symmetry.space_group_name_H-M   'P 1'
#
loop_
_entity.id
_entity.type
_entity.pdbx_description
1 polymer ?
#
loop_
_entity_poly.entity_id
_entity_poly.type
_entity_poly.pdbx_seq_one_letter_code
_entity_poly.pdbx_strand_id
1 'polypeptide(L)'
;VTIDYRFEPTLYWVRPEHLRAENLEGRMLRERRGVYNDLGDLELLVQVLTGGRNPENGEPYDGAEVATAFTYFADGNLETVT
;
A
#
# COMPACT_ATOMS: atom_id res chain seq x y z
N VAL A 1 9.37 25.27 7.49
CA VAL A 1 9.06 23.97 8.11
C VAL A 1 10.19 23.05 7.72
N THR A 2 11.00 22.62 8.68
CA THR A 2 12.06 21.64 8.46
C THR A 2 11.53 20.34 9.02
N ILE A 3 11.51 19.29 8.21
CA ILE A 3 11.09 17.95 8.61
C ILE A 3 12.38 17.13 8.74
N ASP A 4 12.71 16.75 9.97
CA ASP A 4 13.86 15.90 10.25
C ASP A 4 13.41 14.43 10.19
N TYR A 5 14.10 13.65 9.36
CA TYR A 5 13.90 12.21 9.26
C TYR A 5 14.95 11.48 10.08
N ARG A 6 14.50 10.63 11.01
CA ARG A 6 15.37 9.72 11.74
C ARG A 6 15.39 8.37 11.02
N PHE A 7 16.52 8.04 10.41
CA PHE A 7 16.78 6.70 9.89
C PHE A 7 17.23 5.79 11.03
N GLU A 8 16.53 4.68 11.23
CA GLU A 8 16.79 3.75 12.32
C GLU A 8 16.90 2.31 11.77
N PRO A 9 18.12 1.82 11.49
CA PRO A 9 18.34 0.59 10.72
C PRO A 9 17.98 -0.71 11.47
N THR A 10 17.70 -0.63 12.78
CA THR A 10 17.39 -1.79 13.65
C THR A 10 15.90 -2.01 13.88
N LEU A 11 15.07 -1.09 13.39
CA LEU A 11 13.64 -1.27 13.43
C LEU A 11 13.29 -2.31 12.35
N TYR A 12 13.12 -3.56 12.76
CA TYR A 12 12.54 -4.66 11.98
C TYR A 12 11.10 -4.32 11.58
N TRP A 13 10.91 -3.29 10.76
CA TRP A 13 9.63 -3.01 10.16
C TRP A 13 9.35 -4.19 9.26
N VAL A 14 8.42 -5.02 9.71
CA VAL A 14 7.85 -6.06 8.86
C VAL A 14 7.33 -5.33 7.64
N ARG A 15 7.89 -5.65 6.47
CA ARG A 15 7.43 -5.12 5.18
C ARG A 15 6.26 -6.01 4.75
N PRO A 16 5.00 -5.57 4.91
CA PRO A 16 3.88 -6.42 4.59
C PRO A 16 3.75 -6.54 3.07
N GLU A 17 4.29 -7.61 2.51
CA GLU A 17 4.14 -7.96 1.10
C GLU A 17 2.70 -8.33 0.76
N HIS A 18 1.92 -8.82 1.75
CA HIS A 18 0.54 -9.23 1.57
C HIS A 18 -0.30 -9.00 2.82
N LEU A 19 -1.41 -8.28 2.66
CA LEU A 19 -2.45 -8.10 3.66
C LEU A 19 -3.78 -8.49 3.05
N ARG A 20 -4.51 -9.38 3.73
CA ARG A 20 -5.82 -9.85 3.31
C ARG A 20 -6.80 -9.78 4.48
N ALA A 21 -7.96 -9.17 4.23
CA ALA A 21 -9.04 -9.07 5.18
C ALA A 21 -10.27 -9.80 4.64
N GLU A 22 -10.90 -10.61 5.48
CA GLU A 22 -12.07 -11.42 5.15
C GLU A 22 -13.20 -11.16 6.14
N ASN A 23 -14.44 -11.42 5.73
CA ASN A 23 -15.58 -11.43 6.66
C ASN A 23 -15.66 -12.75 7.44
N LEU A 24 -16.65 -12.89 8.32
CA LEU A 24 -16.86 -14.10 9.13
C LEU A 24 -17.19 -15.36 8.29
N GLU A 25 -17.54 -15.18 7.02
CA GLU A 25 -17.86 -16.26 6.06
C GLU A 25 -16.66 -16.61 5.16
N GLY A 26 -15.48 -15.98 5.38
CA GLY A 26 -14.28 -16.19 4.57
C GLY A 26 -14.26 -15.46 3.23
N ARG A 27 -15.21 -14.55 2.97
CA ARG A 27 -15.20 -13.72 1.76
C ARG A 27 -14.18 -12.60 1.90
N MET A 28 -13.30 -12.47 0.92
CA MET A 28 -12.33 -11.37 0.84
C MET A 28 -13.04 -10.01 0.71
N LEU A 29 -12.69 -9.10 1.63
CA LEU A 29 -13.18 -7.72 1.68
C LEU A 29 -12.13 -6.74 1.16
N ARG A 30 -10.86 -7.01 1.46
CA ARG A 30 -9.73 -6.20 1.02
C ARG A 30 -8.48 -7.06 0.87
N GLU A 31 -7.71 -6.76 -0.16
CA GLU A 31 -6.36 -7.27 -0.33
C GLU A 31 -5.41 -6.10 -0.62
N ARG A 32 -4.18 -6.16 -0.10
CA ARG A 32 -3.08 -5.28 -0.46
C ARG A 32 -1.83 -6.10 -0.68
N ARG A 33 -1.12 -5.84 -1.76
CA ARG A 33 0.16 -6.47 -2.11
C ARG A 33 1.20 -5.40 -2.32
N GLY A 34 2.34 -5.51 -1.64
CA GLY A 34 3.45 -4.58 -1.73
C GLY A 34 4.65 -5.21 -2.41
N VAL A 35 5.25 -4.52 -3.37
CA VAL A 35 6.55 -4.86 -3.97
C VAL A 35 7.58 -3.84 -3.51
N TYR A 36 8.71 -4.31 -3.02
CA TYR A 36 9.77 -3.46 -2.47
C TYR A 36 11.07 -3.64 -3.24
N ASN A 37 11.86 -2.58 -3.37
CA ASN A 37 13.19 -2.64 -3.96
C ASN A 37 14.24 -3.21 -2.98
N ASP A 38 15.48 -3.32 -3.45
CA ASP A 38 16.61 -3.83 -2.65
C ASP A 38 16.94 -2.93 -1.43
N LEU A 39 16.59 -1.65 -1.48
CA LEU A 39 16.74 -0.69 -0.38
C LEU A 39 15.59 -0.77 0.63
N GLY A 40 14.50 -1.45 0.27
CA GLY A 40 13.30 -1.62 1.09
C GLY A 40 12.23 -0.55 0.87
N ASP A 41 12.35 0.28 -0.16
CA ASP A 41 11.30 1.24 -0.54
C ASP A 41 10.17 0.51 -1.26
N LEU A 42 8.93 0.94 -1.02
CA LEU A 42 7.73 0.36 -1.65
C LEU A 42 7.62 0.88 -3.08
N GLU A 43 7.87 0.07 -4.11
CA GLU A 43 7.77 0.49 -5.51
C GLU A 43 6.35 0.38 -6.07
N LEU A 44 5.59 -0.62 -5.60
CA LEU A 44 4.25 -0.90 -6.09
C LEU A 44 3.33 -1.36 -4.97
N LEU A 45 2.18 -0.71 -4.85
CA LEU A 45 1.07 -1.15 -4.01
C LEU A 45 -0.11 -1.54 -4.91
N VAL A 46 -0.47 -2.81 -4.90
CA VAL A 46 -1.67 -3.30 -5.56
C VAL A 46 -2.75 -3.52 -4.52
N GLN A 47 -3.94 -2.96 -4.73
CA GLN A 47 -5.06 -3.07 -3.81
C GLN A 47 -6.28 -3.62 -4.53
N VAL A 48 -7.01 -4.48 -3.84
CA VAL A 48 -8.34 -4.93 -4.24
C VAL A 48 -9.28 -4.63 -3.09
N LEU A 49 -10.42 -4.02 -3.39
CA LEU A 49 -11.45 -3.73 -2.39
C LEU A 49 -12.79 -4.26 -2.92
N THR A 50 -13.41 -5.16 -2.16
CA THR A 50 -14.71 -5.78 -2.47
C THR A 50 -15.73 -5.50 -1.38
N GLY A 51 -15.29 -5.06 -0.20
CA GLY A 51 -16.13 -4.67 0.92
C GLY A 51 -16.32 -3.15 1.00
N GLY A 52 -17.52 -2.71 1.39
CA GLY A 52 -17.85 -1.29 1.61
C GLY A 52 -18.43 -0.61 0.37
N ARG A 53 -18.51 0.73 0.42
CA ARG A 53 -19.00 1.58 -0.67
C ARG A 53 -17.93 2.59 -1.08
N ASN A 54 -17.81 2.84 -2.38
CA ASN A 54 -16.99 3.88 -2.95
C ASN A 54 -17.56 5.25 -2.51
N PRO A 55 -16.77 6.13 -1.87
CA PRO A 55 -17.24 7.42 -1.40
C PRO A 55 -17.56 8.42 -2.53
N GLU A 56 -17.03 8.22 -3.73
CA GLU A 56 -17.24 9.14 -4.86
C GLU A 56 -18.63 9.00 -5.47
N ASN A 57 -19.15 7.77 -5.56
CA ASN A 57 -20.41 7.47 -6.24
C ASN A 57 -21.43 6.71 -5.36
N GLY A 58 -21.02 6.23 -4.17
CA GLY A 58 -21.88 5.50 -3.25
C GLY A 58 -22.11 4.02 -3.59
N GLU A 59 -21.58 3.53 -4.70
CA GLU A 59 -21.75 2.15 -5.14
C GLU A 59 -20.84 1.19 -4.36
N PRO A 60 -21.20 -0.10 -4.18
CA PRO A 60 -20.30 -1.08 -3.62
C PRO A 60 -19.01 -1.17 -4.43
N TYR A 61 -17.88 -1.41 -3.76
CA TYR A 61 -16.68 -1.74 -4.52
C TYR A 61 -16.88 -3.06 -5.27
N ASP A 62 -16.48 -3.08 -6.53
CA ASP A 62 -16.65 -4.19 -7.45
C ASP A 62 -15.50 -5.21 -7.39
N GLY A 63 -14.47 -4.94 -6.58
CA GLY A 63 -13.25 -5.75 -6.57
C GLY A 63 -12.27 -5.39 -7.67
N ALA A 64 -12.37 -4.20 -8.27
CA ALA A 64 -11.36 -3.72 -9.19
C ALA A 64 -9.99 -3.65 -8.49
N GLU A 65 -8.97 -4.08 -9.25
CA GLU A 65 -7.59 -3.96 -8.85
C GLU A 65 -7.10 -2.54 -9.15
N VAL A 66 -6.51 -1.90 -8.15
CA VAL A 66 -5.90 -0.58 -8.26
C VAL A 66 -4.42 -0.72 -7.94
N ALA A 67 -3.57 -0.31 -8.86
CA ALA A 67 -2.13 -0.26 -8.68
C ALA A 67 -1.70 1.18 -8.45
N THR A 68 -0.82 1.38 -7.47
CA THR A 68 -0.16 2.66 -7.21
C THR A 68 1.33 2.42 -7.20
N ALA A 69 2.05 3.11 -8.08
CA ALA A 69 3.50 3.06 -8.18
C ALA A 69 4.13 4.23 -7.43
N PHE A 70 5.33 4.02 -6.89
CA PHE A 70 6.10 5.03 -6.18
C PHE A 70 7.52 5.06 -6.72
N THR A 71 8.07 6.27 -6.88
CA THR A 71 9.51 6.46 -7.14
C THR A 71 10.13 7.29 -6.03
N TYR A 72 11.43 7.13 -5.86
CA TYR A 72 12.20 7.77 -4.81
C TYR A 72 13.48 8.38 -5.39
N PHE A 73 13.89 9.51 -4.82
CA PHE A 73 15.20 10.07 -5.06
C PHE A 73 16.30 9.16 -4.50
N ALA A 74 17.54 9.41 -4.91
CA ALA A 74 18.70 8.63 -4.45
C ALA A 74 18.95 8.71 -2.93
N ASP A 75 18.37 9.69 -2.24
CA ASP A 75 18.42 9.85 -0.78
C ASP A 75 17.25 9.17 -0.05
N GLY A 76 16.36 8.47 -0.78
CA GLY A 76 15.21 7.74 -0.25
C GLY A 76 13.96 8.60 -0.05
N ASN A 77 13.98 9.87 -0.44
CA ASN A 77 12.79 10.71 -0.38
C ASN A 77 11.80 10.38 -1.50
N LEU A 78 10.50 10.33 -1.18
CA LEU A 78 9.45 10.09 -2.17
C LEU A 78 9.48 11.18 -3.25
N GLU A 79 9.58 10.74 -4.50
CA GLU A 79 9.63 11.61 -5.68
C GLU A 79 8.26 11.66 -6.38
N THR A 80 7.70 10.50 -6.75
CA THR A 80 6.40 10.43 -7.44
C THR A 80 5.47 9.37 -6.88
N VAL A 81 4.18 9.60 -7.08
CA VAL A 81 3.09 8.63 -6.87
C VAL A 81 2.24 8.63 -8.12
N THR A 82 1.99 7.47 -8.71
CA THR A 82 1.18 7.33 -9.94
C THR A 82 0.22 6.17 -9.84
#